data_AF-A0A963X6T7-F1
#
_entry.id   AF-A0A963X6T7-F1
#
_cell.length_a   1.000
_cell.length_b   1.000
_cell.length_c   1.000
_cell.angle_alpha   90.00
_cell.angle_beta   90.00
_cell.angle_gamma   90.00
#
_symmetry.space_group_name_H-M   'P 1'
#
loop_
_entity.id
_entity.type
_entity.pdbx_description
1 polymer ?
#
loop_
_entity_poly.entity_id
_entity_poly.type
_entity_poly.pdbx_seq_one_letter_code
_entity_poly.pdbx_strand_id
1 'polypeptide(L)' 'MKSLSRILVLLVLLAIAGGVAFLAHWDIPAPVTTVEKVIPNDRFPN' A
#
# COMPACT_ATOMS: atom_id res chain seq x y z
N MET A 1 -21.88 -19.73 -12.71
CA MET A 1 -22.06 -18.58 -11.77
C MET A 1 -21.66 -18.92 -10.33
N LYS A 2 -22.09 -20.06 -9.74
CA LYS A 2 -21.72 -20.44 -8.35
C LYS A 2 -20.22 -20.62 -8.10
N SER A 3 -19.47 -21.10 -9.08
CA SER A 3 -18.00 -21.30 -8.99
C SER A 3 -17.25 -19.96 -8.97
N LEU A 4 -17.59 -19.04 -9.86
CA LEU A 4 -16.97 -17.71 -9.93
C LEU A 4 -17.20 -16.92 -8.63
N SER A 5 -18.42 -16.93 -8.09
CA SER A 5 -18.70 -16.29 -6.79
C SER A 5 -17.87 -16.88 -5.66
N ARG A 6 -17.67 -18.21 -5.61
CA ARG A 6 -16.79 -18.84 -4.60
C ARG A 6 -15.33 -18.43 -4.75
N ILE A 7 -14.83 -18.39 -5.99
CA ILE A 7 -13.46 -17.96 -6.27
C ILE A 7 -13.25 -16.52 -5.82
N LEU A 8 -14.19 -15.63 -6.11
CA LEU A 8 -14.13 -14.23 -5.68
C LEU A 8 -14.15 -14.10 -4.16
N VAL A 9 -15.00 -14.85 -3.47
CA VAL A 9 -15.03 -14.86 -1.99
C VAL A 9 -13.69 -15.35 -1.43
N LEU A 10 -13.13 -16.43 -1.97
CA LEU A 10 -11.82 -16.93 -1.55
C LEU A 10 -10.71 -15.90 -1.78
N LEU A 11 -10.71 -15.21 -2.93
CA LEU A 11 -9.76 -14.15 -3.24
C LEU A 11 -9.84 -12.99 -2.24
N VAL A 12 -11.06 -12.55 -1.90
CA VAL A 12 -11.27 -11.48 -0.91
C VAL A 12 -10.75 -11.93 0.47
N LEU A 13 -11.06 -13.16 0.89
CA LEU A 13 -10.55 -13.69 2.15
C LEU A 13 -9.02 -13.77 2.17
N LEU A 14 -8.40 -14.19 1.07
CA LEU A 14 -6.94 -14.21 0.90
C LEU A 14 -6.33 -12.81 0.98
N ALA A 15 -6.94 -11.83 0.32
CA ALA A 15 -6.49 -10.44 0.34
C ALA A 15 -6.58 -9.84 1.75
N ILE A 16 -7.68 -10.10 2.47
CA ILE A 16 -7.86 -9.64 3.85
C ILE A 16 -6.83 -10.31 4.77
N ALA A 17 -6.69 -11.63 4.70
CA ALA A 17 -5.73 -12.37 5.52
C ALA A 17 -4.29 -11.91 5.27
N GLY A 18 -3.92 -11.75 4.00
CA GLY A 18 -2.61 -11.23 3.60
C GLY A 18 -2.39 -9.79 4.08
N GLY A 19 -3.39 -8.92 3.93
CA GLY A 19 -3.32 -7.54 4.40
C GLY A 19 -3.17 -7.43 5.92
N VAL A 20 -3.93 -8.24 6.68
CA VAL A 20 -3.80 -8.31 8.14
C VAL A 20 -2.43 -8.82 8.55
N ALA A 21 -1.95 -9.91 7.96
CA ALA A 21 -0.63 -10.45 8.26
C ALA A 21 0.49 -9.45 7.96
N PHE A 22 0.39 -8.77 6.81
CA PHE A 22 1.34 -7.72 6.42
C PHE A 22 1.35 -6.56 7.42
N LEU A 23 0.18 -6.00 7.76
CA LEU A 23 0.09 -4.90 8.72
C LEU A 23 0.51 -5.29 10.13
N ALA A 24 0.28 -6.55 10.53
CA ALA A 24 0.67 -7.04 11.85
C ALA A 24 2.19 -7.24 12.00
N HIS A 25 2.91 -7.49 10.89
CA HIS A 25 4.36 -7.78 10.91
C HIS A 25 5.22 -6.66 10.35
N TRP A 26 4.64 -5.73 9.59
CA TRP A 26 5.43 -4.67 8.97
C TRP A 26 5.76 -3.58 9.99
N ASP A 27 6.95 -3.66 10.54
CA ASP A 27 7.55 -2.59 11.32
C ASP A 27 8.08 -1.51 10.35
N ILE A 28 7.36 -0.39 10.25
CA ILE A 28 7.72 0.72 9.38
C ILE A 28 8.83 1.51 10.08
N PRO A 29 10.08 1.47 9.61
CA PRO A 29 11.16 2.18 10.28
C PRO A 29 10.92 3.69 10.19
N ALA A 30 11.32 4.41 11.24
CA ALA A 30 11.33 5.87 11.20
C ALA A 30 12.22 6.36 10.04
N PRO A 31 11.91 7.52 9.43
CA PRO A 31 12.79 8.11 8.44
C PRO A 31 14.19 8.32 9.02
N VAL A 32 15.18 7.61 8.49
CA VAL A 32 16.57 7.64 8.98
C VAL A 32 17.41 8.76 8.35
N THR A 33 16.84 9.50 7.40
CA THR A 33 17.58 10.48 6.61
C THR A 33 16.68 11.65 6.27
N THR A 34 17.15 12.85 6.59
CA THR A 34 16.55 14.09 6.08
C THR A 34 16.93 14.23 4.61
N VAL A 35 15.93 14.32 3.74
CA VAL A 35 16.13 14.52 2.30
C VAL A 35 15.78 15.96 1.95
N GLU A 36 16.77 16.75 1.57
CA GLU A 36 16.55 18.08 0.99
C GLU A 36 16.38 17.96 -0.52
N LYS A 37 15.28 18.52 -1.04
CA LYS A 37 14.99 18.53 -2.48
C LYS A 37 14.82 19.96 -2.95
N VAL A 38 15.63 20.36 -3.93
CA VAL A 38 15.43 21.61 -4.66
C VAL A 38 14.17 21.46 -5.52
N ILE A 39 13.18 22.32 -5.29
CA ILE A 39 11.99 22.38 -6.15
C ILE A 39 12.28 23.36 -7.29
N PRO A 40 12.25 22.91 -8.56
CA PRO A 40 12.46 23.80 -9.71
C PRO A 40 11.41 24.91 -9.77
N ASN A 41 11.84 26.14 -10.05
CA ASN A 41 10.98 27.33 -9.99
C ASN A 41 9.87 27.31 -11.05
N ASP A 42 10.09 26.62 -12.16
CA ASP A 42 9.13 26.36 -13.24
C ASP A 42 7.89 25.56 -12.81
N ARG A 43 7.90 24.93 -11.63
CA ARG A 43 6.73 24.22 -11.08
C ARG A 43 5.75 25.11 -10.33
N PHE A 44 6.10 26.37 -10.10
CA PHE A 44 5.22 27.31 -9.42
C PHE A 44 4.52 28.20 -10.46
N PRO A 45 3.17 28.21 -10.51
CA PRO A 45 2.44 29.14 -11.37
C PRO A 45 2.53 30.57 -10.82
N ASN A 46 2.59 31.55 -11.73
CA ASN A 46 2.46 32.99 -11.45
C ASN A 46 1.04 33.45 -11.77
#